data_AF-A0A8S8YVV7-F1
#
_entry.id   AF-A0A8S8YVV7-F1
#
_cell.length_a   1.000
_cell.length_b   1.000
_cell.length_c   1.000
_cell.angle_alpha   90.00
_cell.angle_beta   90.00
_cell.angle_gamma   90.00
#
_symmetry.space_group_name_H-M   'P 1'
#
loop_
_entity.id
_entity.type
_entity.pdbx_description
1 polymer ?
#
loop_
_entity_poly.entity_id
_entity_poly.type
_entity_poly.pdbx_seq_one_letter_code
_entity_poly.pdbx_strand_id
1 'polypeptide(L)' 'MRLLRATVFGLIAIFPGIIVALFAYLLLGGPGESDEWETWMYGPCYGIPAAFVIVAFALGLKEDSEV' A
#
# COMPACT_ATOMS: atom_id res chain seq x y z
N MET A 1 16.56 -17.51 -0.50
CA MET A 1 16.82 -16.06 -0.35
C MET A 1 15.70 -15.23 -1.00
N ARG A 2 15.10 -15.69 -2.11
CA ARG A 2 13.92 -15.11 -2.78
C ARG A 2 12.78 -14.61 -1.88
N LEU A 3 12.25 -15.48 -1.01
CA LEU A 3 11.13 -15.12 -0.13
C LEU A 3 11.53 -14.02 0.88
N LEU A 4 12.74 -14.07 1.42
CA LEU A 4 13.24 -13.06 2.35
C LEU A 4 13.34 -11.69 1.67
N ARG A 5 13.88 -11.65 0.44
CA ARG A 5 13.97 -10.42 -0.35
C ARG A 5 12.59 -9.85 -0.67
N ALA A 6 11.67 -10.67 -1.19
CA ALA A 6 10.32 -10.23 -1.50
C ALA A 6 9.58 -9.68 -0.28
N THR A 7 9.71 -10.33 0.88
CA THR A 7 9.14 -9.84 2.15
C THR A 7 9.74 -8.51 2.56
N VAL A 8 11.07 -8.34 2.49
CA VAL A 8 11.73 -7.06 2.84
C VAL A 8 11.28 -5.92 1.92
N PHE A 9 11.18 -6.17 0.61
CA PHE A 9 10.66 -5.19 -0.34
C PHE A 9 9.20 -4.81 -0.06
N GLY A 10 8.35 -5.79 0.23
CA GLY A 10 6.97 -5.56 0.65
C GLY A 10 6.86 -4.73 1.93
N LEU A 11 7.73 -5.00 2.91
CA LEU A 11 7.76 -4.29 4.20
C LEU A 11 8.22 -2.83 4.04
N ILE A 12 9.24 -2.59 3.22
CA ILE A 12 9.71 -1.23 2.90
C ILE A 12 8.64 -0.46 2.14
N ALA A 13 7.89 -1.10 1.25
CA ALA A 13 6.83 -0.49 0.45
C ALA A 13 5.62 0.00 1.27
N ILE A 14 5.50 -0.42 2.54
CA ILE A 14 4.48 0.11 3.47
C ILE A 14 4.66 1.63 3.65
N PHE A 15 5.90 2.11 3.78
CA PHE A 15 6.17 3.55 3.98
C PHE A 15 5.64 4.43 2.84
N PRO A 16 6.04 4.23 1.57
CA PRO A 16 5.47 5.01 0.47
C PRO A 16 3.97 4.75 0.30
N GLY A 17 3.49 3.52 0.53
CA GLY A 17 2.06 3.18 0.46
C GLY A 17 1.21 3.98 1.45
N ILE A 18 1.66 4.15 2.70
CA ILE A 18 0.98 4.95 3.72
C ILE A 18 0.95 6.44 3.33
N ILE A 19 2.05 6.97 2.77
CA ILE A 19 2.10 8.38 2.34
C ILE A 19 1.07 8.63 1.22
N VAL A 20 1.00 7.74 0.23
CA VAL A 20 0.03 7.84 -0.87
C VAL A 20 -1.40 7.65 -0.36
N ALA A 21 -1.63 6.72 0.56
CA ALA A 21 -2.91 6.52 1.21
C ALA A 21 -3.40 7.78 1.93
N LEU A 22 -2.51 8.46 2.65
CA LEU A 22 -2.83 9.70 3.36
C LEU A 22 -3.17 10.83 2.40
N PHE A 23 -2.44 10.95 1.28
CA PHE A 23 -2.79 11.89 0.21
C PHE A 23 -4.16 11.59 -0.41
N ALA A 24 -4.43 10.32 -0.72
CA ALA A 24 -5.71 9.92 -1.27
C ALA A 24 -6.87 10.20 -0.30
N TYR A 25 -6.68 9.93 0.99
CA TYR A 25 -7.64 10.25 2.04
C TYR A 25 -7.97 11.75 2.08
N LEU A 26 -6.96 12.63 1.98
CA LEU A 26 -7.17 14.07 1.95
C LEU A 26 -7.88 14.55 0.68
N LEU A 27 -7.60 13.91 -0.47
CA LEU A 27 -8.28 14.24 -1.74
C LEU A 27 -9.74 13.77 -1.78
N LEU A 28 -10.07 12.69 -1.06
CA LEU A 28 -11.41 12.12 -0.96
C LEU A 28 -12.28 12.78 0.12
N GLY A 29 -11.90 13.97 0.60
CA GLY A 29 -12.73 14.78 1.48
C GLY A 29 -12.33 14.76 2.96
N GLY A 30 -11.45 13.85 3.38
CA GLY A 30 -10.89 13.81 4.73
C GLY A 30 -11.94 13.95 5.85
N PRO A 31 -11.60 14.47 7.03
CA PRO A 31 -12.54 14.60 8.15
C PRO A 31 -13.68 15.61 7.90
N GLY A 32 -13.77 16.23 6.72
CA GLY A 32 -14.78 17.23 6.38
C GLY A 32 -15.97 16.68 5.59
N GLU A 33 -15.89 15.49 5.01
CA GLU A 33 -16.83 15.06 3.97
C GLU A 33 -17.81 13.96 4.42
N SER A 34 -17.53 13.22 5.50
CA SER A 34 -18.50 12.26 6.07
C SER A 34 -18.14 11.76 7.48
N ASP A 35 -19.14 11.75 8.38
CA ASP A 35 -19.04 11.17 9.73
C ASP A 35 -19.10 9.62 9.73
N GLU A 36 -19.47 9.01 8.59
CA GLU A 36 -19.57 7.56 8.44
C GLU A 36 -18.22 6.94 8.04
N TRP A 37 -17.35 6.73 9.03
CA TRP A 37 -16.00 6.15 8.83
C TRP A 37 -15.97 4.78 8.12
N GLU A 38 -17.09 4.05 8.12
CA GLU A 38 -17.14 2.63 7.78
C GLU A 38 -16.96 2.31 6.29
N THR A 39 -17.29 3.21 5.36
CA THR A 39 -17.38 2.81 3.92
C THR A 39 -16.35 3.49 3.03
N TRP A 40 -16.08 4.79 3.22
CA TRP A 40 -15.22 5.55 2.30
C TRP A 40 -13.74 5.53 2.69
N MET A 41 -13.42 5.35 3.98
CA MET A 41 -12.04 5.25 4.46
C MET A 41 -11.37 3.92 4.08
N TYR A 42 -12.14 2.85 3.82
CA TYR A 42 -11.56 1.54 3.51
C TYR A 42 -10.63 1.54 2.30
N GLY A 43 -10.98 2.30 1.26
CA GLY A 43 -10.18 2.41 0.04
C GLY A 43 -8.79 3.00 0.29
N PRO A 44 -8.69 4.23 0.82
CA PRO A 44 -7.42 4.86 1.14
C PRO A 44 -6.64 4.10 2.23
N CYS A 45 -7.30 3.66 3.29
CA CYS A 45 -6.61 3.14 4.49
C CYS A 45 -6.09 1.72 4.34
N TYR A 46 -6.77 0.88 3.56
CA TYR A 46 -6.40 -0.52 3.38
C TYR A 46 -6.10 -0.87 1.93
N GLY A 47 -6.90 -0.38 0.98
CA GLY A 47 -6.73 -0.68 -0.44
C GLY A 47 -5.39 -0.19 -0.99
N ILE A 48 -5.05 1.09 -0.78
CA ILE A 48 -3.82 1.69 -1.31
C ILE A 48 -2.56 1.07 -0.68
N PRO A 49 -2.43 0.94 0.66
CA PRO A 49 -1.26 0.31 1.26
C PRO A 49 -1.13 -1.16 0.84
N ALA A 50 -2.23 -1.92 0.80
CA ALA A 50 -2.19 -3.31 0.36
C ALA A 50 -1.74 -3.45 -1.09
N ALA A 51 -2.20 -2.58 -2.00
CA ALA A 51 -1.78 -2.58 -3.39
C ALA A 51 -0.27 -2.35 -3.52
N PHE A 52 0.29 -1.39 -2.78
CA PHE A 52 1.73 -1.13 -2.76
C PHE A 52 2.53 -2.34 -2.27
N VAL A 53 2.09 -2.98 -1.18
CA VAL A 53 2.74 -4.17 -0.64
C VAL A 53 2.68 -5.34 -1.62
N ILE A 54 1.52 -5.59 -2.23
CA ILE A 54 1.34 -6.68 -3.21
C ILE A 54 2.24 -6.46 -4.43
N VAL A 55 2.27 -5.24 -4.97
CA VAL A 55 3.11 -4.91 -6.14
C VAL A 55 4.59 -5.05 -5.80
N ALA A 56 5.04 -4.49 -4.67
CA ALA A 56 6.44 -4.58 -4.26
C ALA A 56 6.87 -6.02 -3.97
N PHE A 57 5.99 -6.82 -3.37
CA PHE A 57 6.22 -8.24 -3.14
C PHE A 57 6.31 -9.01 -4.46
N ALA A 58 5.39 -8.77 -5.41
CA ALA A 58 5.42 -9.40 -6.73
C ALA A 58 6.69 -9.04 -7.52
N LEU A 59 7.12 -7.78 -7.47
CA LEU A 59 8.38 -7.34 -8.05
C LEU A 59 9.59 -8.01 -7.38
N GLY A 60 9.62 -8.08 -6.06
CA GLY A 60 10.68 -8.74 -5.31
C GLY A 60 10.77 -10.25 -5.59
N LEU A 61 9.66 -10.91 -5.97
CA LEU A 61 9.67 -12.29 -6.45
C LEU A 61 10.21 -12.41 -7.88
N LYS A 62 9.96 -11.41 -8.74
CA LYS A 62 10.34 -11.41 -10.15
C LYS A 62 11.82 -11.09 -10.37
N GLU A 63 12.38 -10.13 -9.64
CA GLU A 63 13.81 -9.76 -9.76
C GLU A 63 14.79 -10.85 -9.29
N ASP A 64 14.31 -11.90 -8.63
CA ASP A 64 15.12 -13.08 -8.28
C ASP A 64 15.16 -14.11 -9.43
N SER A 65 14.33 -13.92 -10.47
CA SER A 65 14.27 -14.81 -11.65
C SER A 65 15.14 -14.37 -12.82
N GLU A 66 15.63 -13.12 -12.83
CA GLU A 66 16.65 -12.65 -13.76
C GLU A 66 18.03 -13.00 -13.20
N VAL A 67 18.54 -14.17 -13.58
CA VAL A 67 19.95 -14.59 -13.44
C VAL A 67 20.49 -14.96 -14.81
#